data_AF-A0A2M7X845-F1
#
_entry.id   AF-A0A2M7X845-F1
#
_cell.length_a   1.000
_cell.length_b   1.000
_cell.length_c   1.000
_cell.angle_alpha   90.00
_cell.angle_beta   90.00
_cell.angle_gamma   90.00
#
_symmetry.space_group_name_H-M   'P 1'
#
loop_
_entity.id
_entity.type
_entity.pdbx_description
1 polymer ?
#
loop_
_entity_poly.entity_id
_entity_poly.type
_entity_poly.pdbx_seq_one_letter_code
_entity_poly.pdbx_strand_id
1 'polypeptide(L)'
;AAGFTIGMGMATVGWLALAPSESMAAMSVAHLVEEPMAMASHGAVSMDEVQAIFARLNTRLPRSPGPIAYIRFCVIGGHNTAHMVMQRPSGAVTVIFAPGVVAAAHSFNDAGLRGRELAVANGSLVLLSANDTEFDAIAVAFNQAFDTTVLHRNSAAI
;
A
#
# COMPACT_ATOMS: atom_id res chain seq x y z
N ALA A 1 47.20 24.64 48.23
CA ALA A 1 45.85 24.55 47.62
C ALA A 1 45.88 23.41 46.60
N ALA A 2 45.11 22.33 46.84
CA ALA A 2 45.01 21.19 45.94
C ALA A 2 43.73 21.34 45.10
N GLY A 3 43.88 21.50 43.78
CA GLY A 3 42.76 21.64 42.87
C GLY A 3 42.33 20.27 42.33
N PHE A 4 41.15 19.81 42.70
CA PHE A 4 40.45 18.75 41.99
C PHE A 4 39.51 19.39 40.98
N THR A 5 39.75 19.19 39.69
CA THR A 5 38.75 19.42 38.65
C THR A 5 38.49 18.09 37.94
N ILE A 6 37.40 17.43 38.34
CA ILE A 6 36.80 16.31 37.62
C ILE A 6 36.05 16.92 36.43
N GLY A 7 36.65 16.88 35.25
CA GLY A 7 35.97 17.16 33.99
C GLY A 7 35.34 15.89 33.43
N MET A 8 34.22 15.44 34.01
CA MET A 8 33.42 14.34 33.44
C MET A 8 32.57 14.90 32.30
N GLY A 9 33.17 15.04 31.12
CA GLY A 9 32.45 15.34 29.89
C GLY A 9 31.79 14.08 29.32
N MET A 10 30.70 13.61 29.92
CA MET A 10 29.80 12.64 29.29
C MET A 10 28.51 13.35 28.90
N ALA A 11 28.49 13.87 27.67
CA ALA A 11 27.29 14.28 26.98
C ALA A 11 27.34 13.74 25.55
N THR A 12 27.23 12.41 25.40
CA THR A 12 26.89 11.77 24.13
C THR A 12 25.56 11.03 24.28
N VAL A 13 24.52 11.78 24.65
CA VAL A 13 23.15 11.31 24.58
C VAL A 13 22.46 12.11 23.49
N GLY A 14 22.08 11.46 22.39
CA GLY A 14 21.14 12.09 21.45
C GLY A 14 21.18 11.72 19.97
N TRP A 15 21.88 10.66 19.52
CA TRP A 15 21.81 10.23 18.10
C TRP A 15 21.31 8.81 17.85
N LEU A 16 20.85 8.11 18.90
CA LEU A 16 20.37 6.73 18.80
C LEU A 16 18.84 6.57 18.88
N ALA A 17 18.07 7.65 18.73
CA ALA A 17 16.61 7.56 18.74
C ALA A 17 16.04 8.13 17.43
N LEU A 18 15.21 7.30 16.77
CA LEU A 18 14.42 7.57 15.57
C LEU A 18 15.18 7.42 14.24
N ALA A 19 15.46 6.17 13.84
CA ALA A 19 15.30 5.89 12.42
C ALA A 19 13.84 6.25 12.07
N PRO A 20 13.59 7.17 11.12
CA PRO A 20 12.22 7.44 10.69
C PRO A 20 11.60 6.12 10.25
N SER A 21 10.39 5.80 10.73
CA SER A 21 9.61 4.73 10.12
C SER A 21 9.52 5.04 8.63
N GLU A 22 10.02 4.14 7.78
CA GLU A 22 9.92 4.31 6.33
C GLU A 22 8.45 4.48 5.94
N SER A 23 8.17 5.32 4.94
CA SER A 23 6.80 5.50 4.46
C SER A 23 6.29 4.22 3.80
N MET A 24 4.97 4.02 3.76
CA MET A 24 4.42 2.85 3.08
C MET A 24 4.77 2.84 1.59
N ALA A 25 4.88 4.00 0.97
CA ALA A 25 5.47 4.17 -0.36
C ALA A 25 6.86 3.52 -0.48
N ALA A 26 7.83 3.92 0.36
CA ALA A 26 9.20 3.41 0.32
C ALA A 26 9.25 1.90 0.57
N MET A 27 8.52 1.41 1.59
CA MET A 27 8.49 -0.01 1.92
C MET A 27 7.84 -0.86 0.81
N SER A 28 6.85 -0.31 0.11
CA SER A 28 6.22 -0.98 -1.05
C SER A 28 7.16 -1.10 -2.24
N VAL A 29 8.00 -0.09 -2.48
CA VAL A 29 9.03 -0.13 -3.52
C VAL A 29 10.07 -1.20 -3.19
N ALA A 30 10.61 -1.20 -1.97
CA ALA A 30 11.57 -2.21 -1.52
C ALA A 30 11.02 -3.63 -1.67
N HIS A 31 9.77 -3.86 -1.24
CA HIS A 31 9.08 -5.15 -1.39
C HIS A 31 8.97 -5.58 -2.86
N LEU A 32 8.59 -4.67 -3.77
CA LEU A 32 8.40 -4.99 -5.18
C LEU A 32 9.72 -5.29 -5.90
N VAL A 33 10.81 -4.63 -5.52
CA VAL A 33 12.17 -4.89 -6.06
C VAL A 33 12.64 -6.31 -5.72
N GLU A 34 12.25 -6.85 -4.57
CA GLU A 34 12.54 -8.24 -4.18
C GLU A 34 11.63 -9.27 -4.90
N GLU A 35 10.43 -8.85 -5.33
CA GLU A 35 9.43 -9.73 -5.97
C GLU A 35 9.01 -9.29 -7.40
N PRO A 36 9.94 -9.04 -8.35
CA PRO A 36 9.60 -8.48 -9.66
C PRO A 36 8.70 -9.43 -10.49
N MET A 37 8.76 -10.73 -10.22
CA MET A 37 7.99 -11.75 -10.92
C MET A 37 6.47 -11.62 -10.69
N ALA A 38 6.02 -10.96 -9.62
CA ALA A 38 4.60 -10.71 -9.39
C ALA A 38 3.97 -9.90 -10.54
N MET A 39 4.73 -8.95 -11.12
CA MET A 39 4.26 -8.10 -12.21
C MET A 39 4.03 -8.86 -13.52
N ALA A 40 4.68 -10.01 -13.69
CA ALA A 40 4.54 -10.88 -14.87
C ALA A 40 3.36 -11.86 -14.76
N SER A 41 2.57 -11.80 -13.69
CA SER A 41 1.40 -12.67 -13.53
C SER A 41 0.23 -12.21 -14.41
N HIS A 42 -0.39 -13.18 -15.09
CA HIS A 42 -1.55 -12.98 -15.97
C HIS A 42 -2.75 -13.87 -15.59
N GLY A 43 -2.65 -14.65 -14.51
CA GLY A 43 -3.72 -15.55 -14.09
C GLY A 43 -4.92 -14.77 -13.55
N ALA A 44 -6.10 -14.95 -14.12
CA ALA A 44 -7.31 -14.31 -13.59
C ALA A 44 -7.57 -14.81 -12.15
N VAL A 45 -7.56 -13.89 -11.19
CA VAL A 45 -7.86 -14.17 -9.79
C VAL A 45 -9.38 -14.10 -9.58
N SER A 46 -9.95 -15.10 -8.91
CA SER A 46 -11.38 -15.11 -8.59
C SER A 46 -11.72 -14.11 -7.47
N MET A 47 -12.95 -13.61 -7.44
CA MET A 47 -13.38 -12.73 -6.34
C MET A 47 -13.41 -13.43 -4.98
N ASP A 48 -13.58 -14.75 -4.95
CA ASP A 48 -13.51 -15.52 -3.70
C ASP A 48 -12.08 -15.53 -3.14
N GLU A 49 -11.07 -15.64 -4.00
CA GLU A 49 -9.67 -15.56 -3.60
C GLU A 49 -9.32 -14.14 -3.12
N VAL A 50 -9.80 -13.11 -3.83
CA VAL A 50 -9.67 -11.71 -3.37
C VAL A 50 -10.28 -11.56 -1.99
N GLN A 51 -11.51 -12.04 -1.79
CA GLN A 51 -12.20 -11.91 -0.52
C GLN A 51 -11.52 -12.70 0.61
N ALA A 52 -10.89 -13.84 0.32
CA ALA A 52 -10.12 -14.61 1.28
C ALA A 52 -8.88 -13.83 1.79
N ILE A 53 -8.17 -13.13 0.89
CA ILE A 53 -7.05 -12.27 1.28
C ILE A 53 -7.54 -11.07 2.11
N PHE A 54 -8.60 -10.39 1.68
CA PHE A 54 -9.14 -9.25 2.42
C PHE A 54 -9.68 -9.66 3.81
N ALA A 55 -10.27 -10.86 3.93
CA ALA A 55 -10.68 -11.40 5.22
C ALA A 55 -9.50 -11.61 6.18
N ARG A 56 -8.34 -12.08 5.68
CA ARG A 56 -7.10 -12.19 6.48
C ARG A 56 -6.57 -10.83 6.94
N LEU A 57 -6.94 -9.75 6.23
CA LEU A 57 -6.64 -8.37 6.59
C LEU A 57 -7.66 -7.76 7.57
N ASN A 58 -8.63 -8.55 8.06
CA ASN A 58 -9.77 -8.06 8.87
C ASN A 58 -10.56 -6.93 8.18
N THR A 59 -10.62 -6.96 6.85
CA THR A 59 -11.40 -6.02 6.05
C THR A 59 -12.24 -6.77 5.03
N ARG A 60 -13.09 -6.04 4.32
CA ARG A 60 -13.90 -6.57 3.23
C ARG A 60 -13.78 -5.65 2.03
N LEU A 61 -13.76 -6.24 0.84
CA LEU A 61 -13.87 -5.51 -0.41
C LEU A 61 -15.25 -5.80 -1.00
N PRO A 62 -16.27 -4.93 -0.75
CA PRO A 62 -17.67 -5.20 -1.10
C PRO A 62 -17.92 -5.55 -2.56
N ARG A 63 -17.14 -4.99 -3.49
CA ARG A 63 -17.24 -5.25 -4.93
C ARG A 63 -15.86 -5.36 -5.55
N SER A 64 -15.78 -5.97 -6.73
CA SER A 64 -14.53 -6.00 -7.49
C SER A 64 -14.10 -4.59 -7.92
N PRO A 65 -12.83 -4.17 -7.72
CA PRO A 65 -12.26 -2.96 -8.31
C PRO A 65 -11.85 -3.17 -9.79
N GLY A 66 -12.17 -4.32 -10.37
CA GLY A 66 -11.81 -4.73 -11.73
C GLY A 66 -10.98 -6.02 -11.75
N PRO A 67 -10.54 -6.45 -12.94
CA PRO A 67 -9.76 -7.68 -13.09
C PRO A 67 -8.41 -7.59 -12.34
N ILE A 68 -8.15 -8.59 -11.50
CA ILE A 68 -6.89 -8.75 -10.77
C ILE A 68 -6.18 -9.97 -11.35
N ALA A 69 -4.90 -9.80 -11.71
CA ALA A 69 -4.06 -10.83 -12.32
C ALA A 69 -3.13 -11.54 -11.33
N TYR A 70 -3.09 -11.04 -10.10
CA TYR A 70 -2.32 -11.59 -8.99
C TYR A 70 -2.84 -11.01 -7.69
N ILE A 71 -2.92 -11.83 -6.64
CA ILE A 71 -3.10 -11.35 -5.27
C ILE A 71 -2.29 -12.19 -4.28
N ARG A 72 -1.70 -11.54 -3.29
CA ARG A 72 -1.06 -12.19 -2.15
C ARG A 72 -1.25 -11.37 -0.89
N PHE A 73 -1.35 -12.07 0.24
CA PHE A 73 -1.19 -11.46 1.56
C PHE A 73 0.31 -11.30 1.84
N CYS A 74 0.75 -10.08 2.09
CA CYS A 74 2.15 -9.77 2.41
C CYS A 74 2.24 -9.06 3.77
N VAL A 75 3.42 -9.10 4.39
CA VAL A 75 3.75 -8.27 5.55
C VAL A 75 4.82 -7.28 5.11
N ILE A 76 4.44 -6.03 4.87
CA ILE A 76 5.34 -4.98 4.39
C ILE A 76 5.52 -3.99 5.52
N GLY A 77 6.76 -3.82 6.00
CA GLY A 77 7.02 -2.86 7.09
C GLY A 77 6.33 -3.19 8.42
N GLY A 78 5.98 -4.46 8.65
CA GLY A 78 5.16 -4.87 9.80
C GLY A 78 3.66 -4.66 9.61
N HIS A 79 3.21 -4.12 8.48
CA HIS A 79 1.80 -3.99 8.13
C HIS A 79 1.32 -5.18 7.30
N ASN A 80 0.17 -5.75 7.66
CA ASN A 80 -0.49 -6.76 6.83
C ASN A 80 -1.09 -6.06 5.60
N THR A 81 -0.71 -6.50 4.39
CA THR A 81 -1.14 -5.87 3.13
C THR A 81 -1.70 -6.88 2.14
N ALA A 82 -2.54 -6.40 1.23
CA ALA A 82 -2.85 -7.10 0.00
C ALA A 82 -1.94 -6.56 -1.10
N HIS A 83 -1.07 -7.40 -1.63
CA HIS A 83 -0.29 -7.14 -2.82
C HIS A 83 -1.06 -7.68 -4.02
N MET A 84 -1.54 -6.79 -4.88
CA MET A 84 -2.27 -7.12 -6.10
C MET A 84 -1.50 -6.65 -7.33
N VAL A 85 -1.76 -7.29 -8.48
CA VAL A 85 -1.35 -6.75 -9.79
C VAL A 85 -2.57 -6.67 -10.70
N MET A 86 -2.74 -5.52 -11.33
CA MET A 86 -3.78 -5.26 -12.33
C MET A 86 -3.11 -5.05 -13.69
N GLN A 87 -3.42 -5.91 -14.66
CA GLN A 87 -2.93 -5.75 -16.03
C GLN A 87 -3.74 -4.66 -16.73
N ARG A 88 -3.07 -3.64 -17.26
CA ARG A 88 -3.69 -2.50 -17.95
C ARG A 88 -3.07 -2.31 -19.35
N PRO A 89 -3.75 -1.59 -20.26
CA PRO A 89 -3.19 -1.28 -21.58
C PRO A 89 -1.84 -0.56 -21.51
N SER A 90 -1.61 0.29 -20.50
CA SER A 90 -0.32 0.99 -20.31
C SER A 90 0.76 0.18 -19.59
N GLY A 91 0.47 -1.07 -19.20
CA GLY A 91 1.37 -1.95 -18.46
C GLY A 91 0.78 -2.49 -17.16
N ALA A 92 1.51 -3.38 -16.51
CA ALA A 92 1.13 -3.91 -15.21
C ALA A 92 1.22 -2.82 -14.12
N VAL A 93 0.19 -2.74 -13.29
CA VAL A 93 0.16 -1.87 -12.10
C VAL A 93 0.11 -2.74 -10.85
N THR A 94 1.14 -2.62 -10.01
CA THR A 94 1.14 -3.18 -8.67
C THR A 94 0.32 -2.29 -7.76
N VAL A 95 -0.56 -2.90 -6.97
CA VAL A 95 -1.44 -2.23 -6.01
C VAL A 95 -1.22 -2.86 -4.64
N ILE A 96 -0.68 -2.10 -3.71
CA ILE A 96 -0.57 -2.48 -2.30
C ILE A 96 -1.69 -1.80 -1.53
N PHE A 97 -2.53 -2.59 -0.85
CA PHE A 97 -3.51 -2.06 0.10
C PHE A 97 -3.09 -2.40 1.53
N ALA A 98 -2.95 -1.36 2.36
CA ALA A 98 -2.58 -1.46 3.77
C ALA A 98 -3.72 -0.90 4.65
N PRO A 99 -4.57 -1.74 5.26
CA PRO A 99 -5.60 -1.27 6.19
C PRO A 99 -5.00 -0.66 7.46
N GLY A 100 -5.67 0.33 8.04
CA GLY A 100 -5.26 0.96 9.30
C GLY A 100 -4.10 1.95 9.17
N VAL A 101 -3.47 2.05 7.99
CA VAL A 101 -2.49 3.08 7.67
C VAL A 101 -3.17 4.11 6.78
N VAL A 102 -3.17 5.38 7.17
CA VAL A 102 -3.75 6.45 6.34
C VAL A 102 -2.67 7.48 6.09
N ALA A 103 -2.32 7.66 4.83
CA ALA A 103 -1.32 8.64 4.40
C ALA A 103 -1.96 9.72 3.52
N ALA A 104 -1.35 10.91 3.53
CA ALA A 104 -1.72 11.97 2.61
C ALA A 104 -1.40 11.55 1.17
N ALA A 105 -2.30 11.89 0.25
CA ALA A 105 -2.11 11.56 -1.15
C ALA A 105 -0.88 12.26 -1.72
N HIS A 106 0.03 11.50 -2.30
CA HIS A 106 1.23 12.04 -2.94
C HIS A 106 1.76 11.08 -4.01
N SER A 107 2.37 11.65 -5.05
CA SER A 107 3.08 10.89 -6.08
C SER A 107 4.57 10.91 -5.80
N PHE A 108 5.26 9.84 -6.20
CA PHE A 108 6.70 9.69 -6.05
C PHE A 108 7.32 8.95 -7.24
N ASN A 109 8.65 8.99 -7.32
CA ASN A 109 9.43 8.17 -8.24
C ASN A 109 10.59 7.56 -7.47
N ASP A 110 10.73 6.24 -7.54
CA ASP A 110 11.79 5.51 -6.85
C ASP A 110 12.09 4.21 -7.59
N ALA A 111 13.35 3.78 -7.61
CA ALA A 111 13.83 2.58 -8.31
C ALA A 111 13.37 2.46 -9.78
N GLY A 112 13.14 3.60 -10.46
CA GLY A 112 12.63 3.64 -11.84
C GLY A 112 11.12 3.41 -11.97
N LEU A 113 10.40 3.28 -10.86
CA LEU A 113 8.95 3.17 -10.80
C LEU A 113 8.31 4.53 -10.55
N ARG A 114 7.17 4.78 -11.21
CA ARG A 114 6.21 5.81 -10.80
C ARG A 114 5.35 5.22 -9.69
N GLY A 115 5.17 6.01 -8.64
CA GLY A 115 4.39 5.62 -7.49
C GLY A 115 3.35 6.66 -7.10
N ARG A 116 2.23 6.21 -6.54
CA ARG A 116 1.26 7.08 -5.89
C ARG A 116 0.67 6.41 -4.67
N GLU A 117 0.75 7.10 -3.53
CA GLU A 117 0.07 6.71 -2.30
C GLU A 117 -1.17 7.57 -2.11
N LEU A 118 -2.28 6.97 -1.68
CA LEU A 118 -3.54 7.67 -1.40
C LEU A 118 -4.38 6.92 -0.36
N ALA A 119 -5.16 7.67 0.41
CA ALA A 119 -6.13 7.07 1.33
C ALA A 119 -7.31 6.44 0.56
N VAL A 120 -7.70 5.23 0.95
CA VAL A 120 -8.91 4.55 0.48
C VAL A 120 -9.56 3.83 1.66
N ALA A 121 -10.85 4.08 1.88
CA ALA A 121 -11.59 3.58 3.05
C ALA A 121 -10.85 3.89 4.37
N ASN A 122 -10.52 2.87 5.15
CA ASN A 122 -9.76 2.98 6.39
C ASN A 122 -8.27 2.63 6.24
N GLY A 123 -7.73 2.69 5.02
CA GLY A 123 -6.35 2.28 4.72
C GLY A 123 -5.67 3.15 3.65
N SER A 124 -4.48 2.72 3.27
CA SER A 124 -3.64 3.36 2.25
C SER A 124 -3.53 2.43 1.04
N LEU A 125 -3.59 3.02 -0.14
CA LEU A 125 -3.39 2.36 -1.41
C LEU A 125 -2.10 2.91 -2.02
N VAL A 126 -1.13 2.05 -2.30
CA VAL A 126 0.09 2.40 -3.02
C VAL A 126 0.04 1.76 -4.39
N LEU A 127 0.15 2.59 -5.42
CA LEU A 127 0.18 2.20 -6.83
C LEU A 127 1.61 2.31 -7.34
N LEU A 128 2.10 1.28 -8.04
CA LEU A 128 3.46 1.23 -8.60
C LEU A 128 3.43 0.69 -10.03
N SER A 129 4.08 1.39 -10.96
CA SER A 129 4.25 0.95 -12.36
C SER A 129 5.31 1.78 -13.10
N ALA A 130 5.61 1.42 -14.34
CA ALA A 130 6.55 2.17 -15.19
C ALA A 130 6.05 3.59 -15.57
N ASN A 131 4.72 3.79 -15.61
CA ASN A 131 4.04 5.06 -15.87
C ASN A 131 2.82 5.21 -14.95
N ASP A 132 2.26 6.40 -14.84
CA ASP A 132 1.14 6.73 -13.92
C ASP A 132 -0.23 6.82 -14.63
N THR A 133 -0.31 6.46 -15.92
CA THR A 133 -1.49 6.68 -16.77
C THR A 133 -2.78 6.06 -16.22
N GLU A 134 -2.67 4.92 -15.53
CA GLU A 134 -3.82 4.15 -15.06
C GLU A 134 -4.16 4.40 -13.59
N PHE A 135 -3.36 5.23 -12.90
CA PHE A 135 -3.50 5.41 -11.46
C PHE A 135 -4.84 6.02 -11.06
N ASP A 136 -5.36 6.97 -11.83
CA ASP A 136 -6.65 7.62 -11.54
C ASP A 136 -7.80 6.65 -11.67
N ALA A 137 -7.83 5.86 -12.74
CA ALA A 137 -8.85 4.86 -12.96
C ALA A 137 -8.86 3.80 -11.84
N ILE A 138 -7.67 3.31 -11.45
CA ILE A 138 -7.53 2.33 -10.37
C ILE A 138 -7.96 2.94 -9.03
N ALA A 139 -7.52 4.16 -8.71
CA ALA A 139 -7.91 4.85 -7.48
C ALA A 139 -9.43 5.03 -7.37
N VAL A 140 -10.10 5.44 -8.45
CA VAL A 140 -11.57 5.55 -8.50
C VAL A 140 -12.22 4.19 -8.28
N ALA A 141 -11.74 3.15 -8.96
CA ALA A 141 -12.31 1.81 -8.86
C ALA A 141 -12.20 1.24 -7.44
N PHE A 142 -11.07 1.44 -6.75
CA PHE A 142 -10.91 1.03 -5.36
C PHE A 142 -11.82 1.82 -4.41
N ASN A 143 -11.93 3.14 -4.57
CA ASN A 143 -12.88 3.94 -3.78
C ASN A 143 -14.32 3.45 -3.95
N GLN A 144 -14.74 3.18 -5.19
CA GLN A 144 -16.06 2.62 -5.48
C GLN A 144 -16.24 1.21 -4.91
N ALA A 145 -15.20 0.37 -4.97
CA ALA A 145 -15.24 -0.99 -4.45
C ALA A 145 -15.49 -1.02 -2.94
N PHE A 146 -14.93 -0.07 -2.19
CA PHE A 146 -15.15 0.09 -0.75
C PHE A 146 -16.41 0.86 -0.38
N ASP A 147 -16.96 1.68 -1.28
CA ASP A 147 -18.17 2.44 -0.99
C ASP A 147 -19.42 1.54 -0.92
N THR A 148 -19.86 1.28 0.31
CA THR A 148 -21.09 0.54 0.63
C THR A 148 -22.36 1.38 0.46
N THR A 149 -22.25 2.71 0.33
CA THR A 149 -23.39 3.64 0.23
C THR A 149 -24.18 3.43 -1.06
N VAL A 150 -23.52 2.98 -2.13
CA VAL A 150 -24.20 2.60 -3.39
C VAL A 150 -25.04 1.32 -3.23
N LEU A 151 -24.73 0.41 -2.29
CA LEU A 151 -25.58 -0.77 -2.03
C LEU A 151 -26.88 -0.39 -1.30
N HIS A 152 -26.82 0.52 -0.32
CA HIS A 152 -28.01 0.93 0.44
C HIS A 152 -29.02 1.72 -0.39
N ARG A 153 -28.59 2.42 -1.43
CA ARG A 153 -29.50 3.21 -2.29
C ARG A 153 -30.36 2.32 -3.20
N ASN A 154 -29.87 1.15 -3.60
CA ASN A 154 -30.60 0.22 -4.46
C ASN A 154 -31.54 -0.72 -3.69
N SER A 155 -31.32 -0.92 -2.39
CA SER A 155 -32.20 -1.74 -1.53
C SER A 155 -33.41 -0.98 -0.98
N ALA A 156 -33.47 0.34 -1.14
CA ALA A 156 -34.58 1.19 -0.70
C ALA A 156 -35.61 1.48 -1.81
N ALA A 157 -35.46 0.85 -2.98
CA ALA A 157 -36.30 1.08 -4.17
C ALA A 157 -37.17 -0.14 -4.57
N ILE A 158 -37.41 -1.07 -3.64
CA ILE A 158 -38.26 -2.25 -3.85
C ILE A 158 -39.32 -2.30 -2.76
#